data_AF-A0A8T1JK00-F1
#
_entry.id   AF-A0A8T1JK00-F1
#
_cell.length_a   1.000
_cell.length_b   1.000
_cell.length_c   1.000
_cell.angle_alpha   90.00
_cell.angle_beta   90.00
_cell.angle_gamma   90.00
#
_symmetry.space_group_name_H-M   'P 1'
#
loop_
_entity.id
_entity.type
_entity.pdbx_description
1 polymer ?
#
loop_
_entity_poly.entity_id
_entity_poly.type
_entity_poly.pdbx_seq_one_letter_code
_entity_poly.pdbx_strand_id
1 'polypeptide(L)' 'MVLDSMSGSVIYSAIDLTNGFYQILVRQCDIPLTAGSAPNDMLWEWLVKPQGLKNAPANRMMSHVLRLLRYFAPS' A
#
# COMPACT_ATOMS: atom_id res chain seq x y z
N MET A 1 14.94 -5.59 -15.54
CA MET A 1 14.21 -4.61 -14.69
C MET A 1 12.74 -4.61 -15.10
N VAL A 2 11.77 -4.24 -14.23
CA VAL A 2 10.32 -4.24 -14.61
C VAL A 2 10.03 -3.37 -15.84
N LEU A 3 10.78 -2.28 -16.02
CA LEU A 3 10.63 -1.43 -17.20
C LEU A 3 11.08 -2.13 -18.50
N ASP A 4 12.07 -3.03 -18.44
CA ASP A 4 12.54 -3.77 -19.61
C ASP A 4 11.45 -4.72 -20.13
N SER A 5 10.72 -5.38 -19.22
CA SER A 5 9.59 -6.26 -19.56
C SER A 5 8.39 -5.53 -20.17
N MET A 6 8.34 -4.20 -20.08
CA MET A 6 7.26 -3.38 -20.65
C MET A 6 7.58 -2.88 -22.06
N SER A 7 8.83 -3.05 -22.52
CA SER A 7 9.27 -2.62 -23.85
C SER A 7 8.42 -3.25 -24.97
N GLY A 8 7.99 -2.43 -25.93
CA GLY A 8 7.14 -2.87 -27.05
C GLY A 8 5.64 -2.95 -26.73
N SER A 9 5.23 -2.70 -25.48
CA SER A 9 3.81 -2.59 -25.13
C SER A 9 3.20 -1.32 -25.75
N VAL A 10 1.99 -1.47 -26.29
CA VAL A 10 1.24 -0.38 -26.94
C VAL A 10 0.10 0.16 -26.07
N ILE A 11 -0.26 -0.56 -25.01
CA ILE A 11 -1.32 -0.18 -24.07
C ILE A 11 -0.75 -0.30 -22.66
N TYR A 12 -0.99 0.73 -21.86
CA TYR A 12 -0.58 0.80 -20.46
C TYR A 12 -1.80 1.14 -19.60
N SER A 13 -1.85 0.56 -18.40
CA SER A 13 -2.81 0.92 -17.37
C SER A 13 -2.09 1.20 -16.06
N ALA A 14 -2.67 2.07 -15.25
CA ALA A 14 -2.17 2.41 -13.93
C ALA A 14 -3.29 2.19 -12.90
N ILE A 15 -2.94 1.65 -11.75
CA ILE A 15 -3.85 1.47 -10.63
C ILE A 15 -3.24 2.20 -9.44
N ASP A 16 -3.99 3.15 -8.88
CA ASP A 16 -3.59 3.82 -7.65
C ASP A 16 -3.86 2.91 -6.46
N LEU A 17 -2.80 2.57 -5.72
CA LEU A 17 -2.88 1.76 -4.51
C LEU A 17 -2.66 2.56 -3.23
N THR A 18 -2.80 3.88 -3.28
CA THR A 18 -2.65 4.75 -2.11
C THR A 18 -3.60 4.35 -0.97
N ASN A 19 -4.79 3.83 -1.26
CA ASN A 19 -5.70 3.32 -0.22
C ASN A 19 -5.38 1.89 0.26
N GLY A 20 -4.41 1.20 -0.34
CA GLY A 20 -3.97 -0.13 0.07
C GLY A 20 -3.37 -0.19 1.48
N PHE A 21 -2.90 0.95 2.03
CA PHE A 21 -2.41 1.00 3.41
C PHE A 21 -3.50 0.62 4.43
N TYR A 22 -4.74 1.02 4.19
CA TYR A 22 -5.87 0.73 5.07
C TYR A 22 -6.31 -0.75 5.06
N GLN A 23 -5.69 -1.59 4.23
CA GLN A 23 -5.93 -3.04 4.23
C GLN A 23 -4.93 -3.80 5.13
N ILE A 24 -3.91 -3.13 5.65
CA ILE A 24 -2.85 -3.75 6.47
C ILE A 24 -3.12 -3.41 7.93
N LEU A 25 -3.30 -4.43 8.77
CA LEU A 25 -3.49 -4.23 10.21
C LEU A 25 -2.23 -3.63 10.86
N VAL A 26 -2.44 -2.68 11.78
CA VAL A 26 -1.41 -2.24 12.72
C VAL A 26 -1.22 -3.36 13.75
N ARG A 27 0.03 -3.59 14.17
CA ARG A 27 0.30 -4.55 15.25
C ARG A 27 -0.36 -4.02 16.51
N GLN A 28 -1.03 -4.89 17.27
CA GLN A 28 -1.84 -4.47 18.42
C GLN A 28 -1.09 -3.60 19.44
N CYS A 29 0.19 -3.91 19.71
CA CYS A 29 1.03 -3.11 20.62
C CYS A 29 1.40 -1.72 20.08
N ASP A 30 1.28 -1.51 18.78
CA ASP A 30 1.63 -0.26 18.10
C ASP A 30 0.40 0.64 17.85
N ILE A 31 -0.83 0.15 18.09
CA ILE A 31 -2.07 0.93 17.90
C ILE A 31 -2.02 2.25 18.69
N PRO A 32 -1.61 2.29 19.98
CA PRO A 32 -1.56 3.55 20.72
C PRO A 32 -0.54 4.56 20.16
N LEU A 33 0.46 4.11 19.40
CA LEU A 33 1.45 4.98 18.74
C LEU A 33 0.86 5.71 17.53
N THR A 34 -0.33 5.33 17.09
CA THR A 34 -1.02 5.93 15.95
C THR A 34 -2.12 6.91 16.37
N ALA A 35 -2.20 7.23 17.67
CA ALA A 35 -3.20 8.15 18.20
C ALA A 35 -3.13 9.53 17.52
N GLY A 36 -4.31 10.05 17.19
CA GLY A 36 -4.50 11.36 16.59
C GLY A 36 -5.68 12.09 17.21
N SER A 37 -5.73 13.40 16.96
CA SER A 37 -6.85 14.25 17.36
C SER A 37 -7.67 14.62 16.13
N ALA A 38 -8.98 14.45 16.22
CA ALA A 38 -9.94 14.96 15.26
C ALA A 38 -10.43 16.36 15.70
N PRO A 39 -10.99 17.18 14.79
CA PRO A 39 -11.53 18.49 15.16
C PRO A 39 -12.72 18.28 16.10
N ASN A 40 -12.77 18.99 17.25
CA ASN A 40 -13.68 18.81 18.41
C ASN A 40 -13.09 18.07 19.64
N ASP A 41 -11.76 17.96 19.75
CA ASP A 41 -11.05 17.24 20.82
C ASP A 41 -11.35 15.73 20.89
N MET A 42 -11.93 15.14 19.84
CA MET A 42 -12.11 13.69 19.79
C MET A 42 -10.78 12.99 19.47
N LEU A 43 -10.40 12.05 20.34
CA LEU A 43 -9.21 11.22 20.17
C LEU A 43 -9.57 9.92 19.46
N TRP A 44 -8.63 9.43 18.64
CA TRP A 44 -8.83 8.22 17.85
C TRP A 44 -7.48 7.56 17.55
N GLU A 45 -7.51 6.25 17.28
CA GLU A 45 -6.33 5.44 16.96
C GLU A 45 -6.57 4.67 15.66
N TRP A 46 -5.50 4.33 14.94
CA TRP A 46 -5.60 3.55 13.72
C TRP A 46 -5.48 2.04 14.00
N LEU A 47 -6.50 1.28 13.59
CA LEU A 47 -6.45 -0.19 13.57
C LEU A 47 -5.74 -0.75 12.32
N VAL A 48 -5.73 0.05 11.26
CA VAL A 48 -5.12 -0.27 9.96
C VAL A 48 -4.08 0.78 9.63
N LYS A 49 -3.10 0.45 8.79
CA LYS A 49 -1.93 1.30 8.63
C LYS A 49 -2.32 2.66 8.02
N PRO A 50 -2.07 3.78 8.71
CA PRO A 50 -2.30 5.08 8.10
C PRO A 50 -1.30 5.42 7.01
N GLN A 51 -1.74 6.29 6.10
CA GLN A 51 -0.85 6.95 5.15
C GLN A 51 0.21 7.79 5.88
N GLY A 52 1.38 7.93 5.27
CA GLY A 52 2.48 8.75 5.81
C GLY A 52 3.41 8.05 6.79
N LEU A 53 3.14 6.79 7.18
CA LEU A 53 4.09 6.01 7.99
C LEU A 53 5.31 5.56 7.17
N LYS A 54 6.51 5.91 7.66
CA LYS A 54 7.80 5.59 7.00
C LYS A 54 8.05 4.09 6.78
N ASN A 55 7.44 3.25 7.60
CA ASN A 55 7.62 1.79 7.63
C ASN A 55 6.44 1.03 6.99
N ALA A 56 5.67 1.69 6.13
CA ALA A 56 4.49 1.09 5.51
C ALA A 56 4.86 0.18 4.31
N PRO A 57 4.64 -1.14 4.39
CA PRO A 57 5.13 -2.09 3.39
C PRO A 57 4.12 -2.25 2.25
N ALA A 58 3.55 -1.16 1.73
CA ALA A 58 2.66 -1.23 0.57
C ALA A 58 3.30 -2.08 -0.55
N ASN A 59 4.62 -1.96 -0.71
CA ASN A 59 5.39 -2.73 -1.68
C ASN A 59 5.35 -4.26 -1.50
N ARG A 60 5.30 -4.82 -0.28
CA ARG A 60 5.32 -6.30 -0.11
C ARG A 60 3.96 -6.91 -0.46
N MET A 61 2.87 -6.31 -0.01
CA MET A 61 1.52 -6.75 -0.35
C MET A 61 1.23 -6.55 -1.84
N MET A 62 1.61 -5.38 -2.38
CA MET A 62 1.52 -5.07 -3.80
C MET A 62 2.29 -6.09 -4.66
N SER A 63 3.51 -6.44 -4.26
CA SER A 63 4.30 -7.48 -4.96
C SER A 63 3.63 -8.84 -4.96
N HIS A 64 2.93 -9.21 -3.89
CA HIS A 64 2.21 -10.48 -3.81
C HIS A 64 0.98 -10.50 -4.73
N VAL A 65 0.16 -9.44 -4.69
CA VAL A 65 -1.06 -9.33 -5.50
C VAL A 65 -0.74 -9.24 -6.99
N LEU A 66 0.22 -8.39 -7.39
CA LEU A 66 0.59 -8.23 -8.79
C LEU A 66 1.44 -9.37 -9.36
N ARG A 67 1.88 -10.33 -8.53
CA ARG A 67 2.71 -11.44 -9.01
C ARG A 67 2.03 -12.20 -10.16
N LEU A 68 0.70 -12.35 -10.10
CA LEU A 68 -0.09 -13.02 -11.13
C LEU A 68 -0.11 -12.26 -12.47
N LEU A 69 0.06 -10.95 -12.44
CA LEU A 69 0.03 -10.11 -13.63
C LEU A 69 1.37 -10.10 -14.39
N ARG A 70 2.43 -10.69 -13.82
CA ARG A 70 3.74 -10.81 -14.49
C ARG A 70 3.69 -11.63 -15.79
N TYR A 71 2.68 -12.47 -15.95
CA TYR A 71 2.48 -13.23 -17.20
C TYR A 71 2.18 -12.33 -18.41
N PHE A 72 1.58 -11.15 -18.19
CA PHE A 72 1.25 -10.21 -19.27
C PHE A 72 2.44 -9.35 -19.73
N ALA A 73 3.58 -9.45 -19.04
CA ALA A 73 4.83 -8.80 -19.38
C ALA A 73 6.00 -9.75 -19.01
N PRO A 74 6.18 -10.86 -19.76
CA PRO A 74 7.25 -11.80 -19.50
C PRO A 74 8.60 -11.10 -19.70
N SER A 75 9.41 -11.09 -18.64
CA SER A 75 10.79 -10.61 -18.63
C SER A 75 11.69 -11.44 -19.53
#